data_AF-A0A0K8R9T3-F1
#
_entry.id   AF-A0A0K8R9T3-F1
#
_cell.length_a   1.000
_cell.length_b   1.000
_cell.length_c   1.000
_cell.angle_alpha   90.00
_cell.angle_beta   90.00
_cell.angle_gamma   90.00
#
_symmetry.space_group_name_H-M   'P 1'
#
loop_
_entity.id
_entity.type
_entity.pdbx_description
1 polymer ?
#
loop_
_entity_poly.entity_id
_entity_poly.type
_entity_poly.pdbx_seq_one_letter_code
_entity_poly.pdbx_strand_id
1 'polypeptide(L)'
;MKTALTYALFGILFFGSHCSSIEEVQEQEPAPSPQGELYEQYYKNASSLCGSWYRNESILESIYNCTLKTLGDQGHTIVNTTWEGFRRTHNLTIPGLVGLMCNFSVAMPSNFYTIFTFGETLEEESPKSTEEDDATTETPPVPERYLLYAEGNCSEKIHGSTTKAPTTPSELPKEAME
;
A
#
# COMPACT_ATOMS: atom_id res chain seq x y z
N MET A 1 -11.06 27.01 -3.93
CA MET A 1 -11.94 25.87 -3.61
C MET A 1 -11.73 24.67 -4.56
N LYS A 2 -10.48 24.33 -4.92
CA LYS A 2 -10.15 23.11 -5.69
C LYS A 2 -9.23 22.16 -4.91
N THR A 3 -8.44 22.71 -3.99
CA THR A 3 -7.47 21.99 -3.16
C THR A 3 -8.13 21.10 -2.09
N ALA A 4 -9.24 21.53 -1.47
CA ALA A 4 -9.93 20.75 -0.45
C ALA A 4 -10.57 19.45 -1.00
N LEU A 5 -10.99 19.46 -2.27
CA LEU A 5 -11.62 18.29 -2.91
C LEU A 5 -10.60 17.17 -3.17
N THR A 6 -9.33 17.52 -3.40
CA THR A 6 -8.26 16.55 -3.64
C THR A 6 -7.87 15.82 -2.36
N TYR A 7 -7.77 16.51 -1.22
CA TYR A 7 -7.44 15.88 0.08
C TYR A 7 -8.53 14.92 0.59
N ALA A 8 -9.81 15.20 0.32
CA ALA A 8 -10.90 14.30 0.71
C ALA A 8 -10.85 12.95 -0.02
N LEU A 9 -10.32 12.91 -1.26
CA LEU A 9 -10.12 11.67 -2.00
C LEU A 9 -8.96 10.83 -1.42
N PHE A 10 -7.90 11.46 -0.91
CA PHE A 10 -6.79 10.77 -0.23
C PHE A 10 -7.20 10.09 1.08
N GLY A 11 -8.19 10.65 1.78
CA GLY A 11 -8.82 10.05 2.96
C GLY A 11 -9.31 8.62 2.69
N ILE A 12 -9.79 8.33 1.49
CA ILE A 12 -10.43 7.05 1.22
C ILE A 12 -9.39 5.98 0.83
N LEU A 13 -8.33 6.38 0.10
CA LEU A 13 -7.32 5.47 -0.47
C LEU A 13 -6.39 4.84 0.58
N PHE A 14 -6.07 5.58 1.65
CA PHE A 14 -5.23 5.07 2.73
C PHE A 14 -5.99 4.79 4.04
N PHE A 15 -7.22 5.31 4.19
CA PHE A 15 -7.85 5.42 5.51
C PHE A 15 -9.31 4.94 5.64
N GLY A 16 -9.99 4.57 4.55
CA GLY A 16 -11.34 3.97 4.63
C GLY A 16 -12.42 4.81 5.33
N SER A 17 -12.20 6.11 5.58
CA SER A 17 -13.18 7.01 6.18
C SER A 17 -12.95 8.48 5.81
N HIS A 18 -14.03 9.27 5.76
CA HIS A 18 -14.00 10.71 5.44
C HIS A 18 -13.36 11.49 6.60
N CYS A 19 -12.23 12.16 6.35
CA CYS A 19 -11.68 13.14 7.28
C CYS A 19 -12.61 14.36 7.38
N SER A 20 -13.36 14.47 8.48
CA SER A 20 -14.09 15.68 8.85
C SER A 20 -13.15 16.66 9.55
N SER A 21 -13.23 17.94 9.22
CA SER A 21 -12.41 19.02 9.77
C SER A 21 -12.53 19.10 11.30
N ILE A 22 -11.39 19.05 12.00
CA ILE A 22 -11.32 19.20 13.46
C ILE A 22 -11.26 20.70 13.78
N GLU A 23 -12.31 21.21 14.43
CA GLU A 23 -12.30 22.50 15.13
C GLU A 23 -11.58 22.36 16.50
N GLU A 24 -10.85 23.42 16.86
CA GLU A 24 -9.98 23.59 18.03
C GLU A 24 -10.69 23.34 19.37
N VAL A 25 -10.11 22.52 20.28
CA VAL A 25 -10.24 22.70 21.74
C VAL A 25 -9.03 22.14 22.52
N GLN A 26 -8.33 23.09 23.18
CA GLN A 26 -7.63 23.10 24.48
C GLN A 26 -6.46 22.16 24.85
N GLU A 27 -5.50 22.83 25.50
CA GLU A 27 -4.20 22.41 26.04
C GLU A 27 -4.29 21.32 27.14
N GLN A 28 -3.60 20.18 26.98
CA GLN A 28 -2.98 19.45 28.10
C GLN A 28 -1.94 18.39 27.65
N GLU A 29 -0.80 18.35 28.34
CA GLU A 29 0.37 17.45 28.19
C GLU A 29 1.06 17.47 26.81
N PRO A 30 2.36 17.10 26.68
CA PRO A 30 2.95 16.90 25.36
C PRO A 30 2.32 15.62 24.79
N ALA A 31 1.13 15.77 24.22
CA ALA A 31 0.47 14.74 23.44
C ALA A 31 1.49 14.20 22.42
N PRO A 32 1.53 12.88 22.18
CA PRO A 32 2.27 12.37 21.03
C PRO A 32 1.84 13.18 19.80
N SER A 33 2.79 13.52 18.93
CA SER A 33 2.47 14.38 17.79
C SER A 33 1.23 13.84 17.06
N PRO A 34 0.31 14.70 16.58
CA PRO A 34 -0.92 14.25 15.92
C PRO A 34 -0.64 13.26 14.78
N GLN A 35 0.56 13.34 14.19
CA GLN A 35 1.02 12.41 13.18
C GLN A 35 1.28 10.99 13.72
N GLY A 36 1.89 10.87 14.91
CA GLY A 36 2.13 9.57 15.54
C GLY A 36 0.84 8.80 15.81
N GLU A 37 -0.19 9.49 16.30
CA GLU A 37 -1.53 8.91 16.51
C GLU A 37 -2.17 8.47 15.18
N LEU A 38 -2.04 9.26 14.12
CA LEU A 38 -2.53 8.90 12.79
C LEU A 38 -1.84 7.64 12.23
N TYR A 39 -0.50 7.58 12.28
CA TYR A 39 0.21 6.38 11.83
C TYR A 39 -0.20 5.14 12.62
N GLU A 40 -0.35 5.28 13.94
CA GLU A 40 -0.76 4.18 14.79
C GLU A 40 -2.19 3.71 14.46
N GLN A 41 -3.12 4.64 14.28
CA GLN A 41 -4.52 4.35 13.94
C GLN A 41 -4.63 3.52 12.65
N TYR A 42 -3.86 3.86 11.63
CA TYR A 42 -4.06 3.32 10.29
C TYR A 42 -3.10 2.20 9.92
N TYR A 43 -1.87 2.20 10.43
CA TYR A 43 -0.83 1.27 9.98
C TYR A 43 -0.47 0.20 11.00
N LYS A 44 -0.75 0.40 12.30
CA LYS A 44 -0.37 -0.58 13.34
C LYS A 44 -0.85 -1.99 13.02
N ASN A 45 -2.08 -2.13 12.55
CA ASN A 45 -2.70 -3.43 12.26
C ASN A 45 -2.86 -3.74 10.76
N ALA A 46 -2.39 -2.85 9.87
CA ALA A 46 -2.53 -3.06 8.44
C ALA A 46 -1.50 -4.09 7.94
N SER A 47 -1.93 -5.06 7.15
CA SER A 47 -1.03 -6.01 6.47
C SER A 47 -0.45 -5.41 5.17
N SER A 48 -0.83 -4.19 4.80
CA SER A 48 -0.32 -3.47 3.65
C SER A 48 1.17 -3.10 3.78
N LEU A 49 1.81 -2.73 2.67
CA LEU A 49 3.15 -2.16 2.57
C LEU A 49 3.36 -1.04 3.58
N CYS A 50 2.38 -0.15 3.74
CA CYS A 50 2.48 0.92 4.73
C CYS A 50 2.42 0.42 6.18
N GLY A 51 1.62 -0.61 6.45
CA GLY A 51 1.61 -1.28 7.74
C GLY A 51 2.95 -1.98 8.04
N SER A 52 3.46 -2.76 7.09
CA SER A 52 4.75 -3.44 7.22
C SER A 52 5.91 -2.45 7.34
N TRP A 53 5.86 -1.33 6.61
CA TRP A 53 6.85 -0.25 6.73
C TRP A 53 6.81 0.40 8.11
N TYR A 54 5.61 0.78 8.59
CA TYR A 54 5.44 1.40 9.91
C TYR A 54 5.96 0.50 11.05
N ARG A 55 5.68 -0.81 10.97
CA ARG A 55 6.17 -1.81 11.93
C ARG A 55 7.65 -2.17 11.72
N ASN A 56 8.31 -1.64 10.69
CA ASN A 56 9.67 -1.97 10.28
C ASN A 56 9.89 -3.48 10.13
N GLU A 57 8.95 -4.14 9.46
CA GLU A 57 9.02 -5.58 9.24
C GLU A 57 10.14 -5.93 8.26
N SER A 58 10.92 -6.96 8.60
CA SER A 58 11.97 -7.48 7.72
C SER A 58 11.44 -8.04 6.39
N ILE A 59 10.13 -8.25 6.28
CA ILE A 59 9.47 -8.82 5.09
C ILE A 59 8.96 -7.76 4.10
N LEU A 60 9.07 -6.46 4.42
CA LEU A 60 8.56 -5.37 3.58
C LEU A 60 9.00 -5.48 2.12
N GLU A 61 10.29 -5.70 1.88
CA GLU A 61 10.82 -5.82 0.51
C GLU A 61 10.26 -7.04 -0.23
N SER A 62 9.98 -8.12 0.50
CA SER A 62 9.35 -9.31 -0.10
C SER A 62 7.92 -9.01 -0.52
N ILE A 63 7.16 -8.29 0.31
CA ILE A 63 5.77 -7.88 -0.01
C ILE A 63 5.78 -6.94 -1.21
N TYR A 64 6.67 -5.95 -1.25
CA TYR A 64 6.81 -5.00 -2.36
C TYR A 64 7.10 -5.70 -3.68
N ASN A 65 8.11 -6.57 -3.71
CA ASN A 65 8.50 -7.30 -4.92
C ASN A 65 7.41 -8.26 -5.39
N CYS A 66 6.73 -8.94 -4.45
CA CYS A 66 5.59 -9.78 -4.76
C CYS A 66 4.45 -8.96 -5.38
N THR A 67 4.13 -7.80 -4.80
CA THR A 67 3.05 -6.90 -5.26
C THR A 67 3.31 -6.44 -6.70
N LEU A 68 4.52 -5.93 -6.98
CA LEU A 68 4.88 -5.51 -8.33
C LEU A 68 4.86 -6.66 -9.34
N LYS A 69 5.26 -7.86 -8.91
CA LYS A 69 5.20 -9.05 -9.76
C LYS A 69 3.76 -9.42 -10.08
N THR A 70 2.88 -9.50 -9.07
CA THR A 70 1.47 -9.86 -9.25
C THR A 70 0.78 -8.87 -10.19
N LEU A 71 1.01 -7.57 -10.03
CA LEU A 71 0.47 -6.56 -10.92
C LEU A 71 1.05 -6.67 -12.34
N GLY A 72 2.35 -6.95 -12.47
CA GLY A 72 2.99 -7.21 -13.76
C GLY A 72 2.40 -8.43 -14.48
N ASP A 73 2.18 -9.54 -13.75
CA ASP A 73 1.57 -10.77 -14.26
C ASP A 73 0.11 -10.54 -14.73
N GLN A 74 -0.58 -9.54 -14.15
CA GLN A 74 -1.92 -9.09 -14.56
C GLN A 74 -1.91 -8.05 -15.69
N GLY A 75 -0.75 -7.73 -16.26
CA GLY A 75 -0.62 -6.75 -17.34
C GLY A 75 -0.54 -5.29 -16.87
N HIS A 76 -0.52 -5.03 -15.56
CA HIS A 76 -0.43 -3.70 -14.96
C HIS A 76 1.02 -3.24 -14.76
N THR A 77 1.84 -3.35 -15.80
CA THR A 77 3.29 -3.03 -15.77
C THR A 77 3.57 -1.55 -15.48
N ILE A 78 2.60 -0.67 -15.71
CA ILE A 78 2.71 0.78 -15.46
C ILE A 78 3.02 1.10 -13.99
N VAL A 79 2.55 0.29 -13.04
CA VAL A 79 2.83 0.47 -11.61
C VAL A 79 4.32 0.23 -11.34
N ASN A 80 4.86 -0.86 -11.88
CA ASN A 80 6.29 -1.18 -11.78
C ASN A 80 7.14 -0.08 -12.40
N THR A 81 6.85 0.31 -13.65
CA THR A 81 7.58 1.38 -14.34
C THR A 81 7.55 2.70 -13.55
N THR A 82 6.42 3.05 -12.96
CA THR A 82 6.27 4.28 -12.18
C THR A 82 7.06 4.22 -10.88
N TRP A 83 6.86 3.18 -10.07
CA TRP A 83 7.46 3.05 -8.75
C TRP A 83 8.97 2.80 -8.84
N GLU A 84 9.40 1.83 -9.65
CA GLU A 84 10.82 1.51 -9.83
C GLU A 84 11.56 2.61 -10.59
N GLY A 85 10.90 3.26 -11.56
CA GLY A 85 11.46 4.42 -12.26
C GLY A 85 11.78 5.54 -11.28
N PHE A 86 10.79 5.95 -10.48
CA PHE A 86 10.98 6.99 -9.46
C PHE A 86 12.06 6.59 -8.44
N ARG A 87 12.01 5.34 -7.95
CA ARG A 87 12.98 4.81 -6.98
C ARG A 87 14.41 4.91 -7.49
N ARG A 88 14.65 4.51 -8.74
CA ARG A 88 15.99 4.53 -9.36
C ARG A 88 16.47 5.95 -9.63
N THR A 89 15.61 6.81 -10.16
CA THR A 89 15.95 8.22 -10.43
C THR A 89 16.38 8.96 -9.16
N HIS A 90 15.77 8.64 -8.01
CA HIS A 90 16.05 9.31 -6.74
C HIS A 90 16.98 8.49 -5.82
N ASN A 91 17.57 7.39 -6.31
CA ASN A 91 18.46 6.49 -5.55
C ASN A 91 17.86 6.02 -4.21
N LEU A 92 16.55 5.71 -4.20
CA LEU A 92 15.84 5.27 -3.02
C LEU A 92 15.97 3.74 -2.83
N THR A 93 16.03 3.33 -1.56
CA THR A 93 15.78 1.94 -1.18
C THR A 93 14.27 1.65 -1.26
N ILE A 94 13.88 0.38 -1.26
CA ILE A 94 12.44 0.01 -1.22
C ILE A 94 11.77 0.59 0.03
N PRO A 95 12.32 0.42 1.26
CA PRO A 95 11.75 1.06 2.45
C PRO A 95 11.71 2.59 2.35
N GLY A 96 12.68 3.21 1.67
CA GLY A 96 12.70 4.65 1.44
C GLY A 96 11.56 5.13 0.55
N LEU A 97 11.30 4.43 -0.56
CA LEU A 97 10.16 4.73 -1.43
C LEU A 97 8.82 4.50 -0.71
N VAL A 98 8.64 3.33 -0.09
CA VAL A 98 7.40 3.01 0.62
C VAL A 98 7.16 4.03 1.73
N GLY A 99 8.21 4.43 2.46
CA GLY A 99 8.10 5.48 3.46
C GLY A 99 7.61 6.82 2.91
N LEU A 100 8.01 7.22 1.70
CA LEU A 100 7.47 8.42 1.06
C LEU A 100 6.00 8.24 0.66
N MET A 101 5.64 7.08 0.10
CA MET A 101 4.27 6.78 -0.31
C MET A 101 3.29 6.73 0.87
N CYS A 102 3.77 6.28 2.04
CA CYS A 102 2.98 6.13 3.24
C CYS A 102 3.02 7.37 4.14
N ASN A 103 3.79 8.41 3.79
CA ASN A 103 3.95 9.57 4.65
C ASN A 103 2.81 10.58 4.44
N PHE A 104 2.01 10.83 5.49
CA PHE A 104 0.84 11.72 5.42
C PHE A 104 1.17 13.19 5.17
N SER A 105 2.43 13.60 5.34
CA SER A 105 2.88 14.97 5.07
C SER A 105 3.54 15.12 3.70
N VAL A 106 3.71 14.03 2.95
CA VAL A 106 4.38 14.03 1.64
C VAL A 106 3.34 13.88 0.54
N ALA A 107 3.40 14.78 -0.44
CA ALA A 107 2.67 14.63 -1.68
C ALA A 107 3.56 13.88 -2.69
N MET A 108 3.13 12.71 -3.14
CA MET A 108 3.82 12.01 -4.23
C MET A 108 3.61 12.75 -5.55
N PRO A 109 4.49 12.55 -6.54
CA PRO A 109 4.30 13.12 -7.87
C PRO A 109 2.98 12.64 -8.49
N SER A 110 2.38 13.48 -9.36
CA SER A 110 1.02 13.24 -9.88
C SER A 110 0.84 11.90 -10.58
N ASN A 111 1.89 11.39 -11.23
CA ASN A 111 1.88 10.09 -11.91
C ASN A 111 1.67 8.90 -10.96
N PHE A 112 1.89 9.04 -9.65
CA PHE A 112 1.54 8.00 -8.68
C PHE A 112 0.02 7.85 -8.49
N TYR A 113 -0.75 8.89 -8.82
CA TYR A 113 -2.21 8.90 -8.68
C TYR A 113 -2.91 8.63 -10.00
N THR A 114 -2.39 9.16 -11.12
CA THR A 114 -3.03 9.00 -12.44
C THR A 114 -2.90 7.60 -13.01
N ILE A 115 -1.99 6.77 -12.49
CA ILE A 115 -1.86 5.36 -12.89
C ILE A 115 -2.98 4.48 -12.32
N PHE A 116 -3.81 5.00 -11.42
CA PHE A 116 -4.93 4.27 -10.84
C PHE A 116 -6.28 4.88 -11.20
N THR A 117 -7.29 4.03 -11.38
CA THR A 117 -8.70 4.46 -11.41
C THR A 117 -9.35 4.24 -10.05
N PHE A 118 -10.05 5.28 -9.58
CA PHE A 118 -10.75 5.29 -8.31
C PHE A 118 -12.26 5.22 -8.55
N GLY A 119 -12.92 4.24 -7.94
CA GLY A 119 -14.36 4.01 -8.05
C GLY A 119 -14.72 2.67 -8.71
N GLU A 120 -15.83 2.08 -8.27
CA GLU A 120 -16.42 0.89 -8.89
C GLU A 120 -17.01 1.25 -10.26
N THR A 121 -16.24 1.12 -11.32
CA THR A 121 -16.84 0.86 -12.64
C THR A 121 -17.14 -0.64 -12.71
N LEU A 122 -18.37 -0.98 -12.33
CA LEU A 122 -19.04 -2.24 -12.68
C LEU A 122 -19.34 -2.29 -14.18
N GLU A 123 -18.35 -2.06 -15.05
CA GLU A 123 -18.52 -2.37 -16.48
C GLU A 123 -17.20 -2.94 -17.01
N GLU A 124 -17.15 -4.27 -17.10
CA GLU A 124 -16.42 -4.93 -18.19
C GLU A 124 -17.08 -4.51 -19.51
N GLU A 125 -16.83 -3.29 -19.98
CA GLU A 125 -16.97 -3.02 -21.41
C GLU A 125 -15.75 -3.65 -22.10
N SER A 126 -16.01 -4.85 -22.64
CA SER A 126 -15.23 -5.48 -23.70
C SER A 126 -14.77 -4.43 -24.72
N PRO A 127 -13.53 -4.50 -25.25
CA PRO A 127 -13.02 -3.47 -26.14
C PRO A 127 -13.85 -3.44 -27.43
N LYS A 128 -14.71 -2.44 -27.57
CA LYS A 128 -15.38 -2.13 -28.82
C LYS A 128 -14.38 -1.38 -29.70
N SER A 129 -13.89 -2.09 -30.71
CA SER A 129 -13.08 -1.53 -31.80
C SER A 129 -13.77 -0.28 -32.36
N THR A 130 -13.16 0.88 -32.16
CA THR A 130 -13.42 2.06 -32.99
C THR A 130 -12.05 2.55 -33.40
N GLU A 131 -11.70 2.28 -34.65
CA GLU A 131 -10.59 2.93 -35.33
C GLU A 131 -10.92 4.41 -35.39
N GLU A 132 -10.08 5.27 -34.80
CA GLU A 132 -9.77 6.60 -35.32
C GLU A 132 -8.48 7.11 -34.67
N ASP A 133 -7.67 7.71 -35.51
CA ASP A 133 -6.25 8.00 -35.44
C ASP A 133 -5.97 9.27 -34.61
N ASP A 134 -5.40 9.12 -33.40
CA ASP A 134 -4.52 10.11 -32.79
C ASP A 134 -3.57 9.41 -31.80
N ALA A 135 -2.29 9.40 -32.15
CA ALA A 135 -1.25 8.67 -31.46
C ALA A 135 -0.86 9.37 -30.14
N THR A 136 -1.53 9.01 -29.05
CA THR A 136 -0.89 8.92 -27.73
C THR A 136 -1.53 7.76 -26.99
N THR A 137 -0.95 6.56 -27.15
CA THR A 137 -1.35 5.34 -26.43
C THR A 137 -0.97 5.48 -24.96
N GLU A 138 -1.73 6.28 -24.20
CA GLU A 138 -1.63 6.27 -22.75
C GLU A 138 -2.11 4.91 -22.23
N THR A 139 -1.25 4.23 -21.48
CA THR A 139 -1.57 2.94 -20.85
C THR A 139 -2.82 3.10 -19.98
N PRO A 140 -3.84 2.22 -20.11
CA PRO A 140 -5.07 2.35 -19.35
C PRO A 140 -4.77 2.30 -17.83
N PRO A 141 -5.36 3.22 -17.05
CA PRO A 141 -5.15 3.28 -15.61
C PRO A 141 -5.67 2.02 -14.91
N VAL A 142 -4.94 1.60 -13.87
CA VAL A 142 -5.15 0.35 -13.15
C VAL A 142 -6.25 0.52 -12.10
N PRO A 143 -7.30 -0.31 -12.06
CA PRO A 143 -8.26 -0.21 -10.97
C PRO A 143 -7.61 -0.46 -9.61
N GLU A 144 -7.83 0.45 -8.66
CA GLU A 144 -7.18 0.43 -7.34
C GLU A 144 -7.32 -0.92 -6.62
N ARG A 145 -8.48 -1.58 -6.78
CA ARG A 145 -8.75 -2.92 -6.22
C ARG A 145 -7.67 -3.95 -6.55
N TYR A 146 -7.00 -3.84 -7.70
CA TYR A 146 -5.92 -4.75 -8.07
C TYR A 146 -4.66 -4.53 -7.22
N LEU A 147 -4.35 -3.27 -6.88
CA LEU A 147 -3.25 -2.96 -5.97
C LEU A 147 -3.54 -3.54 -4.58
N LEU A 148 -4.73 -3.25 -4.04
CA LEU A 148 -5.15 -3.74 -2.72
C LEU A 148 -5.16 -5.27 -2.66
N TYR A 149 -5.67 -5.92 -3.71
CA TYR A 149 -5.66 -7.37 -3.83
C TYR A 149 -4.23 -7.93 -3.87
N ALA A 150 -3.36 -7.36 -4.71
CA ALA A 150 -1.98 -7.82 -4.86
C ALA A 150 -1.21 -7.68 -3.55
N GLU A 151 -1.32 -6.52 -2.91
CA GLU A 151 -0.68 -6.23 -1.63
C GLU A 151 -1.15 -7.17 -0.51
N GLY A 152 -2.47 -7.33 -0.36
CA GLY A 152 -3.07 -8.19 0.65
C GLY A 152 -2.67 -9.66 0.46
N ASN A 153 -2.79 -10.19 -0.77
CA ASN A 153 -2.44 -11.57 -1.09
C ASN A 153 -0.94 -11.85 -0.88
N CYS A 154 -0.08 -10.92 -1.31
CA CYS A 154 1.36 -11.04 -1.09
C CYS A 154 1.72 -11.01 0.39
N SER A 155 1.11 -10.11 1.16
CA SER A 155 1.31 -10.03 2.61
C SER A 155 0.88 -11.32 3.30
N GLU A 156 -0.32 -11.82 3.05
CA GLU A 156 -0.83 -13.07 3.63
C GLU A 156 0.09 -14.26 3.31
N LYS A 157 0.47 -14.40 2.04
CA LYS A 157 1.34 -15.49 1.59
C LYS A 157 2.70 -15.46 2.28
N ILE A 158 3.29 -14.27 2.44
CA ILE A 158 4.61 -14.12 3.05
C ILE A 158 4.52 -14.33 4.56
N HIS A 159 3.56 -13.72 5.26
CA HIS A 159 3.35 -13.96 6.69
C HIS A 159 3.07 -15.44 6.99
N GLY A 160 2.24 -16.10 6.19
CA GLY A 160 1.98 -17.53 6.30
C GLY A 160 3.25 -18.37 6.07
N SER A 161 4.11 -17.98 5.14
CA SER A 161 5.40 -18.65 4.88
C SER A 161 6.45 -18.39 5.97
N THR A 162 6.36 -17.25 6.66
CA THR A 162 7.32 -16.84 7.70
C THR A 162 6.94 -17.35 9.09
N THR A 163 5.66 -17.67 9.29
CA THR A 163 5.16 -18.34 10.49
C THR A 163 5.68 -19.77 10.50
N LYS A 164 6.83 -20.01 11.15
CA LYS A 164 7.36 -21.36 11.34
C LYS A 164 6.29 -22.25 11.96
N ALA A 165 6.04 -23.42 11.35
CA ALA A 165 5.31 -24.48 12.04
C ALA A 165 5.97 -24.75 13.40
N PRO A 166 5.21 -24.97 14.50
CA PRO A 166 5.78 -25.21 15.81
C PRO A 166 6.80 -26.35 15.73
N THR A 167 8.09 -26.03 15.83
CA THR A 167 9.14 -27.04 15.81
C THR A 167 9.32 -27.51 17.25
N THR A 168 8.41 -28.36 17.72
CA THR A 168 8.62 -29.11 18.96
C THR A 168 7.92 -30.46 18.88
N PRO A 169 8.63 -31.55 18.53
CA PRO A 169 8.34 -32.84 19.12
C PRO A 169 8.67 -32.72 20.61
N SER A 170 7.65 -32.82 21.46
CA SER A 170 7.83 -32.93 22.91
C SER A 170 8.43 -34.30 23.20
N GLU A 171 9.76 -34.39 23.29
CA GLU A 171 10.38 -35.48 24.02
C GLU A 171 10.40 -35.09 25.51
N LEU A 172 9.47 -35.71 26.25
CA LEU A 172 9.45 -35.75 27.71
C LEU A 172 10.83 -36.17 28.26
N PRO A 173 11.35 -35.54 29.32
CA PRO A 173 12.44 -36.11 30.09
C PRO A 173 11.93 -37.39 30.75
N LYS A 174 12.45 -38.54 30.32
CA LYS A 174 12.33 -39.78 31.11
C LYS A 174 13.33 -39.68 32.26
N GLU A 175 12.89 -39.19 33.40
CA GLU A 175 13.51 -39.53 34.68
C GLU A 175 12.49 -40.21 35.60
N ALA A 176 13.02 -41.22 36.32
CA ALA A 176 12.47 -41.88 37.49
C ALA A 176 11.27 -42.82 37.31
N MET A 177 11.58 -44.11 37.11
CA MET A 177 10.97 -45.15 37.94
C MET A 177 12.09 -45.96 38.59
N GLU A 178 11.94 -46.02 39.91
CA GLU A 178 12.67 -46.75 40.95
C GLU A 178 12.90 -48.24 40.64
#